data_AF-A0A2H1VF63-F1
#
_entry.id   AF-A0A2H1VF63-F1
#
_cell.length_a   1.000
_cell.length_b   1.000
_cell.length_c   1.000
_cell.angle_alpha   90.00
_cell.angle_beta   90.00
_cell.angle_gamma   90.00
#
_symmetry.space_group_name_H-M   'P 1'
#
loop_
_entity.id
_entity.type
_entity.pdbx_description
1 polymer ?
#
loop_
_entity_poly.entity_id
_entity_poly.type
_entity_poly.pdbx_seq_one_letter_code
_entity_poly.pdbx_strand_id
1 'polypeptide(L)'
;MSFKVAQMILRGFLLIMMTLGLFYSSETPNLTSLNHFIMTGIYGSFVVVTLGLMMEAGLELYSHIFIESSFIVLGIFFNSVASALAFYEYYAEVLPTTETMNKGIKAFEEVLEADVVDIEKLRKLAFNDEIIVSPGGPTDHPLNISPDSSWSTYFKDNEVLLQIDKDVRRLCPDISFFQSATEFPCEEIVNSNGVKRLHKRVEQSVLKFSTLERRGLGVAKLSNEIKRSDSSHSGDYAPLNEGCEAHWEVVERMLFLYAKLNPGQGYVQGMNEIIGPIYHTFAIDPDKEFRKHAEADCFFCFTNLMAEIRDFFIRTLDESASGINYVMGRLSDCLKKTDPAVWNLLEIQELRPQYYSFRWLTLLLSQEFSLPDVERIWDSMFADAKRFDFLIHICCAMILLVRNDLLSGDFASNVKLLQNFPPMDVSLILNKAVEISNIR
;
A
#
# COMPACT_ATOMS: atom_id res chain seq x y z
N MET A 1 -37.00 -37.55 4.96
CA MET A 1 -36.87 -36.22 5.60
C MET A 1 -38.18 -35.93 6.31
N SER A 2 -38.20 -35.77 7.65
CA SER A 2 -39.48 -35.61 8.36
C SER A 2 -40.13 -34.28 7.98
N PHE A 3 -41.46 -34.26 7.86
CA PHE A 3 -42.25 -33.09 7.47
C PHE A 3 -41.97 -31.85 8.35
N LYS A 4 -41.54 -32.08 9.61
CA LYS A 4 -41.12 -31.02 10.54
C LYS A 4 -39.81 -30.35 10.12
N VAL A 5 -38.85 -31.09 9.57
CA VAL A 5 -37.55 -30.55 9.12
C VAL A 5 -37.73 -29.70 7.86
N ALA A 6 -38.59 -30.14 6.93
CA ALA A 6 -38.93 -29.36 5.74
C ALA A 6 -39.68 -28.07 6.09
N GLN A 7 -40.59 -28.09 7.06
CA GLN A 7 -41.27 -26.88 7.56
C GLN A 7 -40.32 -25.92 8.27
N MET A 8 -39.30 -26.42 8.97
CA MET A 8 -38.33 -25.57 9.67
C MET A 8 -37.40 -24.87 8.67
N ILE A 9 -36.93 -25.57 7.65
CA ILE A 9 -36.12 -25.00 6.56
C ILE A 9 -36.93 -23.98 5.76
N LEU A 10 -38.20 -24.28 5.42
CA LEU A 10 -39.06 -23.37 4.68
C LEU A 10 -39.41 -22.10 5.49
N ARG A 11 -39.60 -22.22 6.81
CA ARG A 11 -39.79 -21.07 7.71
C ARG A 11 -38.53 -20.22 7.85
N GLY A 12 -37.36 -20.84 7.93
CA GLY A 12 -36.07 -20.12 7.91
C GLY A 12 -35.86 -19.35 6.61
N PHE A 13 -36.15 -19.98 5.47
CA PHE A 13 -36.03 -19.34 4.15
C PHE A 13 -37.01 -18.17 3.96
N LEU A 14 -38.26 -18.31 4.42
CA LEU A 14 -39.26 -17.23 4.38
C LEU A 14 -38.90 -16.08 5.32
N LEU A 15 -38.30 -16.35 6.49
CA LEU A 15 -37.85 -15.30 7.41
C LEU A 15 -36.67 -14.52 6.81
N ILE A 16 -35.72 -15.21 6.16
CA ILE A 16 -34.60 -14.57 5.44
C ILE A 16 -35.11 -13.67 4.31
N MET A 17 -36.08 -14.14 3.52
CA MET A 17 -36.68 -13.33 2.44
C MET A 17 -37.49 -12.14 2.96
N MET A 18 -38.18 -12.26 4.10
CA MET A 18 -38.86 -11.13 4.75
C MET A 18 -37.88 -10.13 5.35
N THR A 19 -36.75 -10.59 5.89
CA THR A 19 -35.72 -9.70 6.48
C THR A 19 -34.95 -8.97 5.40
N LEU A 20 -34.64 -9.63 4.28
CA LEU A 20 -34.07 -9.00 3.08
C LEU A 20 -35.06 -8.05 2.37
N GLY A 21 -36.35 -8.41 2.33
CA GLY A 21 -37.41 -7.60 1.73
C GLY A 21 -37.74 -6.32 2.52
N LEU A 22 -37.57 -6.31 3.84
CA LEU A 22 -37.76 -5.11 4.67
C LEU A 22 -36.62 -4.09 4.51
N PHE A 23 -35.43 -4.51 4.05
CA PHE A 23 -34.28 -3.64 3.84
C PHE A 23 -34.19 -3.02 2.44
N TYR A 24 -34.94 -3.55 1.46
CA TYR A 24 -35.03 -2.93 0.12
C TYR A 24 -35.97 -1.71 0.07
N SER A 25 -36.60 -1.33 1.19
CA SER A 25 -37.58 -0.25 1.26
C SER A 25 -37.09 1.02 1.97
N SER A 26 -35.83 1.12 2.40
CA SER A 26 -35.31 2.34 3.04
C SER A 26 -34.16 2.95 2.24
N GLU A 27 -34.46 4.00 1.48
CA GLU A 27 -33.48 4.93 0.95
C GLU A 27 -32.79 5.66 2.12
N THR A 28 -31.49 5.40 2.35
CA THR A 28 -30.46 6.36 2.84
C THR A 28 -29.09 5.66 2.99
N PRO A 29 -27.97 6.28 2.56
CA PRO A 29 -26.66 5.65 2.58
C PRO A 29 -25.82 6.11 3.79
N ASN A 30 -25.51 5.18 4.71
CA ASN A 30 -24.32 5.12 5.60
C ASN A 30 -24.62 4.30 6.87
N LEU A 31 -24.75 2.98 6.74
CA LEU A 31 -24.84 2.08 7.89
C LEU A 31 -24.22 0.70 7.60
N THR A 32 -23.15 0.64 6.81
CA THR A 32 -22.53 -0.63 6.40
C THR A 32 -21.86 -1.33 7.58
N SER A 33 -21.14 -0.63 8.46
CA SER A 33 -20.39 -1.27 9.56
C SER A 33 -21.26 -1.79 10.72
N LEU A 34 -22.31 -1.04 11.10
CA LEU A 34 -23.22 -1.46 12.18
C LEU A 34 -24.13 -2.61 11.72
N ASN A 35 -24.60 -2.56 10.46
CA ASN A 35 -25.34 -3.68 9.88
C ASN A 35 -24.43 -4.91 9.72
N HIS A 36 -23.15 -4.74 9.38
CA HIS A 36 -22.19 -5.86 9.36
C HIS A 36 -22.06 -6.50 10.73
N PHE A 37 -21.79 -5.71 11.77
CA PHE A 37 -21.59 -6.20 13.13
C PHE A 37 -22.84 -6.92 13.69
N ILE A 38 -24.04 -6.36 13.47
CA ILE A 38 -25.31 -6.99 13.89
C ILE A 38 -25.56 -8.28 13.10
N MET A 39 -25.27 -8.30 11.80
CA MET A 39 -25.44 -9.48 10.96
C MET A 39 -24.45 -10.58 11.31
N THR A 40 -23.19 -10.25 11.64
CA THR A 40 -22.19 -11.22 12.13
C THR A 40 -22.60 -11.80 13.49
N GLY A 41 -23.13 -10.99 14.40
CA GLY A 41 -23.61 -11.45 15.71
C GLY A 41 -24.84 -12.38 15.61
N ILE A 42 -25.81 -12.04 14.76
CA ILE A 42 -27.00 -12.88 14.53
C ILE A 42 -26.62 -14.19 13.83
N TYR A 43 -25.72 -14.13 12.85
CA TYR A 43 -25.26 -15.32 12.13
C TYR A 43 -24.42 -16.25 13.03
N GLY A 44 -23.50 -15.71 13.83
CA GLY A 44 -22.73 -16.47 14.80
C GLY A 44 -23.63 -17.17 15.83
N SER A 45 -24.65 -16.48 16.34
CA SER A 45 -25.62 -17.05 17.29
C SER A 45 -26.44 -18.19 16.65
N PHE A 46 -26.81 -18.04 15.37
CA PHE A 46 -27.53 -19.06 14.61
C PHE A 46 -26.69 -20.33 14.36
N VAL A 47 -25.40 -20.17 14.04
CA VAL A 47 -24.46 -21.28 13.82
C VAL A 47 -24.30 -22.10 15.10
N VAL A 48 -24.11 -21.44 16.25
CA VAL A 48 -23.96 -22.10 17.56
C VAL A 48 -25.19 -22.91 17.96
N VAL A 49 -26.39 -22.33 17.84
CA VAL A 49 -27.64 -23.03 18.19
C VAL A 49 -27.89 -24.22 17.26
N THR A 50 -27.59 -24.08 15.96
CA THR A 50 -27.77 -25.15 14.98
C THR A 50 -26.79 -26.30 15.21
N LEU A 51 -25.53 -25.99 15.54
CA LEU A 51 -24.52 -26.98 15.92
C LEU A 51 -24.89 -27.74 17.18
N GLY A 52 -25.35 -27.05 18.23
CA GLY A 52 -25.81 -27.69 19.46
C GLY A 52 -26.96 -28.69 19.21
N LEU A 53 -27.95 -28.28 18.39
CA LEU A 53 -29.08 -29.15 18.03
C LEU A 53 -28.68 -30.33 17.13
N MET A 54 -27.67 -30.15 16.26
CA MET A 54 -27.12 -31.23 15.43
C MET A 54 -26.34 -32.26 16.25
N MET A 55 -25.59 -31.80 17.26
CA MET A 55 -24.86 -32.67 18.19
C MET A 55 -25.81 -33.46 19.09
N GLU A 56 -26.86 -32.83 19.65
CA GLU A 56 -27.90 -33.55 20.42
C GLU A 56 -28.65 -34.59 19.58
N ALA A 57 -28.75 -34.36 18.26
CA ALA A 57 -29.38 -35.28 17.32
C ALA A 57 -28.45 -36.41 16.81
N GLY A 58 -27.18 -36.45 17.25
CA GLY A 58 -26.21 -37.48 16.86
C GLY A 58 -25.72 -37.39 15.40
N LEU A 59 -25.75 -36.19 14.79
CA LEU A 59 -25.42 -35.96 13.38
C LEU A 59 -23.98 -35.44 13.19
N GLU A 60 -22.99 -36.15 13.75
CA GLU A 60 -21.57 -35.73 13.80
C GLU A 60 -20.94 -35.47 12.41
N LEU A 61 -21.30 -36.26 11.39
CA LEU A 61 -20.77 -36.09 10.03
C LEU A 61 -21.29 -34.80 9.36
N TYR A 62 -22.51 -34.36 9.71
CA TYR A 62 -23.12 -33.17 9.14
C TYR A 62 -22.71 -31.90 9.88
N SER A 63 -22.35 -31.99 11.16
CA SER A 63 -21.76 -30.86 11.89
C SER A 63 -20.40 -30.46 11.32
N HIS A 64 -19.59 -31.40 10.84
CA HIS A 64 -18.31 -31.08 10.19
C HIS A 64 -18.48 -30.26 8.89
N ILE A 65 -19.39 -30.69 8.01
CA ILE A 65 -19.69 -29.98 6.76
C ILE A 65 -20.31 -28.60 7.05
N PHE A 66 -21.18 -28.51 8.05
CA PHE A 66 -21.82 -27.26 8.47
C PHE A 66 -20.81 -26.27 9.07
N ILE A 67 -19.84 -26.75 9.86
CA ILE A 67 -18.73 -25.95 10.38
C ILE A 67 -17.89 -25.39 9.23
N GLU A 68 -17.41 -26.25 8.32
CA GLU A 68 -16.57 -25.82 7.19
C GLU A 68 -17.27 -24.77 6.32
N SER A 69 -18.55 -24.99 5.98
CA SER A 69 -19.32 -24.03 5.19
C SER A 69 -19.65 -22.74 5.96
N SER A 70 -19.81 -22.79 7.28
CA SER A 70 -20.00 -21.59 8.12
C SER A 70 -18.71 -20.77 8.26
N PHE A 71 -17.55 -21.42 8.36
CA PHE A 71 -16.24 -20.76 8.38
C PHE A 71 -15.89 -20.12 7.03
N ILE A 72 -16.25 -20.75 5.91
CA ILE A 72 -16.11 -20.13 4.58
C ILE A 72 -16.97 -18.86 4.48
N VAL A 73 -18.21 -18.89 4.98
CA VAL A 73 -19.09 -17.71 4.99
C VAL A 73 -18.56 -16.62 5.93
N LEU A 74 -18.02 -16.97 7.11
CA LEU A 74 -17.41 -16.01 8.03
C LEU A 74 -16.08 -15.43 7.49
N GLY A 75 -15.26 -16.23 6.80
CA GLY A 75 -14.03 -15.79 6.15
C GLY A 75 -14.27 -14.78 5.02
N ILE A 76 -15.41 -14.86 4.33
CA ILE A 76 -15.85 -13.84 3.35
C ILE A 76 -16.17 -12.49 4.04
N PHE A 77 -16.47 -12.49 5.34
CA PHE A 77 -16.92 -11.30 6.07
C PHE A 77 -15.83 -10.62 6.92
N PHE A 78 -14.72 -11.28 7.27
CA PHE A 78 -13.64 -10.72 8.07
C PHE A 78 -12.42 -10.35 7.21
N ASN A 79 -12.30 -9.07 6.83
CA ASN A 79 -11.12 -8.51 6.13
C ASN A 79 -9.91 -8.24 7.07
N SER A 80 -9.78 -8.92 8.21
CA SER A 80 -8.70 -8.67 9.17
C SER A 80 -8.36 -9.91 10.02
N VAL A 81 -7.09 -10.30 9.96
CA VAL A 81 -6.48 -11.40 10.73
C VAL A 81 -6.61 -11.17 12.25
N ALA A 82 -6.56 -9.91 12.70
CA ALA A 82 -6.69 -9.56 14.12
C ALA A 82 -8.09 -9.80 14.69
N SER A 83 -9.14 -9.62 13.88
CA SER A 83 -10.53 -9.86 14.28
C SER A 83 -10.82 -11.36 14.41
N ALA A 84 -10.21 -12.19 13.56
CA ALA A 84 -10.30 -13.65 13.64
C ALA A 84 -9.57 -14.21 14.87
N LEU A 85 -8.39 -13.68 15.19
CA LEU A 85 -7.60 -14.02 16.39
C LEU A 85 -8.36 -13.69 17.69
N ALA A 86 -8.92 -12.48 17.80
CA ALA A 86 -9.67 -12.07 18.99
C ALA A 86 -10.96 -12.89 19.19
N PHE A 87 -11.62 -13.29 18.10
CA PHE A 87 -12.78 -14.16 18.15
C PHE A 87 -12.41 -15.60 18.53
N TYR A 88 -11.21 -16.05 18.18
CA TYR A 88 -10.66 -17.37 18.48
C TYR A 88 -10.17 -17.51 19.92
N GLU A 89 -9.46 -16.51 20.46
CA GLU A 89 -9.03 -16.48 21.87
C GLU A 89 -10.22 -16.52 22.83
N TYR A 90 -11.31 -15.84 22.50
CA TYR A 90 -12.56 -15.88 23.26
C TYR A 90 -13.21 -17.28 23.29
N TYR A 91 -13.06 -18.07 22.23
CA TYR A 91 -13.62 -19.42 22.14
C TYR A 91 -12.69 -20.52 22.70
N ALA A 92 -11.37 -20.30 22.68
CA ALA A 92 -10.38 -21.21 23.25
C ALA A 92 -10.52 -21.36 24.78
N GLU A 93 -11.03 -20.36 25.48
CA GLU A 93 -11.34 -20.46 26.92
C GLU A 93 -12.56 -21.34 27.24
N VAL A 94 -13.44 -21.61 26.26
CA VAL A 94 -14.78 -22.19 26.52
C VAL A 94 -14.87 -23.69 26.25
N LEU A 95 -13.95 -24.30 25.49
CA LEU A 95 -14.06 -25.70 25.06
C LEU A 95 -12.80 -26.54 25.39
N PRO A 96 -12.84 -27.45 26.39
CA PRO A 96 -11.71 -28.27 26.76
C PRO A 96 -11.71 -29.59 25.98
N THR A 97 -10.99 -29.69 24.86
CA THR A 97 -10.43 -30.98 24.38
C THR A 97 -9.23 -30.77 23.44
N THR A 98 -8.10 -31.37 23.81
CA THR A 98 -6.76 -31.10 23.27
C THR A 98 -6.43 -31.75 21.93
N GLU A 99 -7.26 -32.64 21.39
CA GLU A 99 -6.94 -33.35 20.13
C GLU A 99 -7.54 -32.67 18.88
N THR A 100 -8.78 -32.19 18.98
CA THR A 100 -9.46 -31.42 17.92
C THR A 100 -8.87 -30.02 17.80
N MET A 101 -8.45 -29.42 18.92
CA MET A 101 -7.75 -28.14 18.96
C MET A 101 -6.39 -28.23 18.27
N ASN A 102 -5.63 -29.30 18.45
CA ASN A 102 -4.34 -29.49 17.78
C ASN A 102 -4.48 -29.78 16.27
N LYS A 103 -5.56 -30.43 15.83
CA LYS A 103 -5.87 -30.57 14.39
C LYS A 103 -6.35 -29.25 13.78
N GLY A 104 -7.10 -28.46 14.54
CA GLY A 104 -7.50 -27.11 14.17
C GLY A 104 -6.31 -26.16 14.08
N ILE A 105 -5.38 -26.19 15.05
CA ILE A 105 -4.10 -25.47 15.01
C ILE A 105 -3.30 -25.91 13.80
N LYS A 106 -3.16 -27.20 13.53
CA LYS A 106 -2.41 -27.70 12.38
C LYS A 106 -3.05 -27.34 11.04
N ALA A 107 -4.38 -27.38 10.94
CA ALA A 107 -5.11 -26.94 9.75
C ALA A 107 -5.11 -25.41 9.60
N PHE A 108 -5.05 -24.65 10.70
CA PHE A 108 -4.95 -23.19 10.70
C PHE A 108 -3.52 -22.71 10.45
N GLU A 109 -2.51 -23.47 10.89
CA GLU A 109 -1.10 -23.34 10.51
C GLU A 109 -0.93 -23.72 9.03
N GLU A 110 -1.59 -24.78 8.54
CA GLU A 110 -1.62 -25.12 7.11
C GLU A 110 -2.37 -24.08 6.27
N VAL A 111 -3.39 -23.41 6.81
CA VAL A 111 -4.10 -22.29 6.16
C VAL A 111 -3.30 -20.98 6.25
N LEU A 112 -2.61 -20.71 7.37
CA LEU A 112 -1.64 -19.62 7.48
C LEU A 112 -0.44 -19.86 6.55
N GLU A 113 0.04 -21.09 6.40
CA GLU A 113 1.06 -21.49 5.42
C GLU A 113 0.51 -21.42 3.98
N ALA A 114 -0.80 -21.63 3.78
CA ALA A 114 -1.46 -21.48 2.47
C ALA A 114 -1.78 -20.02 2.10
N ASP A 115 -1.94 -19.15 3.10
CA ASP A 115 -2.17 -17.70 2.97
C ASP A 115 -0.91 -16.86 3.21
N VAL A 116 0.21 -17.45 3.62
CA VAL A 116 1.53 -16.93 3.27
C VAL A 116 1.55 -16.99 1.76
N VAL A 117 1.28 -15.85 1.14
CA VAL A 117 1.40 -15.77 -0.30
C VAL A 117 2.85 -16.02 -0.60
N ASP A 118 3.11 -17.24 -1.05
CA ASP A 118 4.41 -17.70 -1.45
C ASP A 118 5.02 -16.64 -2.37
N ILE A 119 6.27 -16.26 -2.09
CA ILE A 119 7.02 -15.37 -2.95
C ILE A 119 7.00 -15.89 -4.39
N GLU A 120 6.92 -17.21 -4.59
CA GLU A 120 6.70 -17.80 -5.89
C GLU A 120 5.33 -17.49 -6.48
N LYS A 121 4.25 -17.41 -5.69
CA LYS A 121 2.91 -17.05 -6.17
C LYS A 121 2.85 -15.58 -6.57
N LEU A 122 3.45 -14.67 -5.80
CA LEU A 122 3.59 -13.26 -6.21
C LEU A 122 4.49 -13.09 -7.44
N ARG A 123 5.63 -13.80 -7.50
CA ARG A 123 6.50 -13.79 -8.68
C ARG A 123 5.79 -14.40 -9.88
N LYS A 124 5.10 -15.54 -9.74
CA LYS A 124 4.26 -16.14 -10.79
C LYS A 124 3.14 -15.20 -11.23
N LEU A 125 2.50 -14.47 -10.32
CA LEU A 125 1.52 -13.44 -10.67
C LEU A 125 2.16 -12.30 -11.47
N ALA A 126 3.30 -11.77 -11.02
CA ALA A 126 4.06 -10.74 -11.72
C ALA A 126 4.52 -11.20 -13.12
N PHE A 127 4.73 -12.51 -13.33
CA PHE A 127 5.17 -13.11 -14.59
C PHE A 127 4.09 -13.89 -15.35
N ASN A 128 2.82 -13.82 -14.94
CA ASN A 128 1.73 -14.29 -15.77
C ASN A 128 1.62 -13.34 -16.98
N ASP A 129 1.53 -13.89 -18.18
CA ASP A 129 1.35 -13.14 -19.44
C ASP A 129 0.10 -12.24 -19.43
N GLU A 130 -0.81 -12.43 -18.46
CA GLU A 130 -1.97 -11.59 -18.20
C GLU A 130 -1.63 -10.25 -17.52
N ILE A 131 -0.57 -10.16 -16.71
CA ILE A 131 -0.20 -8.93 -15.98
C ILE A 131 0.84 -8.13 -16.76
N ILE A 132 1.89 -8.78 -17.25
CA ILE A 132 2.88 -8.16 -18.15
C ILE A 132 2.54 -8.58 -19.58
N VAL A 133 1.72 -7.77 -20.25
CA VAL A 133 1.27 -8.06 -21.60
C VAL A 133 2.45 -7.98 -22.57
N SER A 134 2.84 -9.11 -23.16
CA SER A 134 3.74 -9.13 -24.32
C SER A 134 2.90 -8.95 -25.59
N PRO A 135 2.95 -7.78 -26.25
CA PRO A 135 2.04 -7.50 -27.34
C PRO A 135 2.34 -8.37 -28.56
N GLY A 136 1.30 -8.88 -29.21
CA GLY A 136 1.46 -9.76 -30.37
C GLY A 136 0.21 -10.57 -30.71
N GLY A 137 0.13 -10.98 -31.97
CA GLY A 137 -0.98 -11.75 -32.50
C GLY A 137 -1.08 -11.58 -34.02
N PRO A 138 -1.78 -12.47 -34.73
CA PRO A 138 -1.87 -12.41 -36.19
C PRO A 138 -2.62 -11.17 -36.71
N THR A 139 -3.44 -10.53 -35.88
CA THR A 139 -4.28 -9.38 -36.26
C THR A 139 -4.04 -8.12 -35.42
N ASP A 140 -3.18 -8.17 -34.42
CA ASP A 140 -2.92 -7.04 -33.52
C ASP A 140 -1.56 -6.40 -33.82
N HIS A 141 -1.52 -5.06 -33.84
CA HIS A 141 -0.34 -4.32 -34.28
C HIS A 141 -0.16 -3.01 -33.49
N PRO A 142 1.05 -2.41 -33.45
CA PRO A 142 1.33 -1.23 -32.63
C PRO A 142 0.41 -0.03 -32.85
N LEU A 143 -0.13 0.12 -34.06
CA LEU A 143 -1.03 1.22 -34.41
C LEU A 143 -2.51 0.90 -34.17
N ASN A 144 -2.82 -0.21 -33.50
CA ASN A 144 -4.19 -0.66 -33.30
C ASN A 144 -4.82 0.16 -32.17
N ILE A 145 -5.95 0.81 -32.47
CA ILE A 145 -6.64 1.73 -31.56
C ILE A 145 -7.78 1.01 -30.81
N SER A 146 -8.05 -0.26 -31.15
CA SER A 146 -9.06 -1.04 -30.45
C SER A 146 -8.73 -1.14 -28.95
N PRO A 147 -9.72 -0.98 -28.07
CA PRO A 147 -9.52 -1.07 -26.62
C PRO A 147 -9.01 -2.45 -26.17
N ASP A 148 -9.28 -3.49 -26.96
CA ASP A 148 -8.86 -4.87 -26.71
C ASP A 148 -7.44 -5.18 -27.26
N SER A 149 -6.75 -4.18 -27.81
CA SER A 149 -5.40 -4.36 -28.36
C SER A 149 -4.36 -4.56 -27.25
N SER A 150 -3.58 -5.63 -27.36
CA SER A 150 -2.43 -5.92 -26.50
C SER A 150 -1.37 -4.81 -26.61
N TRP A 151 -1.22 -4.21 -27.79
CA TRP A 151 -0.34 -3.06 -28.02
C TRP A 151 -0.83 -1.81 -27.29
N SER A 152 -2.13 -1.53 -27.26
CA SER A 152 -2.67 -0.40 -26.53
C SER A 152 -2.38 -0.53 -25.02
N THR A 153 -2.62 -1.71 -24.46
CA THR A 153 -2.30 -2.01 -23.05
C THR A 153 -0.80 -1.92 -22.78
N TYR A 154 0.05 -2.48 -23.67
CA TYR A 154 1.49 -2.40 -23.54
C TYR A 154 2.02 -0.96 -23.46
N PHE A 155 1.51 -0.06 -24.31
CA PHE A 155 1.92 1.35 -24.28
C PHE A 155 1.44 2.09 -23.02
N LYS A 156 0.20 1.84 -22.56
CA LYS A 156 -0.30 2.39 -21.30
C LYS A 156 0.52 1.90 -20.10
N ASP A 157 0.85 0.62 -20.08
CA ASP A 157 1.72 0.04 -19.05
C ASP A 157 3.11 0.69 -19.07
N ASN A 158 3.68 0.97 -20.25
CA ASN A 158 4.96 1.66 -20.37
C ASN A 158 4.92 3.11 -19.87
N GLU A 159 3.80 3.82 -20.01
CA GLU A 159 3.64 5.18 -19.45
C GLU A 159 3.71 5.15 -17.92
N VAL A 160 2.98 4.22 -17.29
CA VAL A 160 3.02 4.00 -15.83
C VAL A 160 4.41 3.57 -15.38
N LEU A 161 5.00 2.60 -16.09
CA LEU A 161 6.32 2.08 -15.76
C LEU A 161 7.42 3.14 -15.89
N LEU A 162 7.33 4.04 -16.87
CA LEU A 162 8.29 5.13 -17.04
C LEU A 162 8.25 6.10 -15.86
N GLN A 163 7.08 6.28 -15.23
CA GLN A 163 6.95 7.10 -14.03
C GLN A 163 7.57 6.38 -12.82
N ILE A 164 7.23 5.09 -12.64
CA ILE A 164 7.79 4.26 -11.56
C ILE A 164 9.32 4.20 -11.66
N ASP A 165 9.87 3.90 -12.83
CA ASP A 165 11.33 3.79 -13.05
C ASP A 165 12.06 5.08 -12.64
N LYS A 166 11.53 6.25 -12.99
CA LYS A 166 12.11 7.54 -12.59
C LYS A 166 12.09 7.77 -11.08
N ASP A 167 10.99 7.37 -10.43
CA ASP A 167 10.79 7.59 -9.00
C ASP A 167 11.65 6.63 -8.16
N VAL A 168 11.75 5.35 -8.55
CA VAL A 168 12.57 4.35 -7.81
C VAL A 168 14.07 4.57 -8.00
N ARG A 169 14.52 5.13 -9.12
CA ARG A 169 15.93 5.48 -9.36
C ARG A 169 16.45 6.60 -8.46
N ARG A 170 15.56 7.30 -7.77
CA ARG A 170 15.85 8.43 -6.86
C ARG A 170 15.39 8.18 -5.43
N LEU A 171 14.94 6.96 -5.14
CA LEU A 171 14.43 6.57 -3.83
C LEU A 171 15.56 6.53 -2.79
N CYS A 172 15.41 7.30 -1.72
CA CYS A 172 16.37 7.41 -0.62
C CYS A 172 17.84 7.54 -1.11
N PRO A 173 18.20 8.66 -1.79
CA PRO A 173 19.51 8.82 -2.45
C PRO A 173 20.68 8.86 -1.47
N ASP A 174 20.42 9.12 -0.18
CA ASP A 174 21.42 9.21 0.86
C ASP A 174 21.98 7.84 1.30
N ILE A 175 21.37 6.73 0.86
CA ILE A 175 21.82 5.38 1.19
C ILE A 175 22.12 4.56 -0.08
N SER A 176 23.14 3.71 -0.02
CA SER A 176 23.51 2.84 -1.15
C SER A 176 22.64 1.59 -1.27
N PHE A 177 21.78 1.32 -0.27
CA PHE A 177 20.98 0.10 -0.19
C PHE A 177 20.17 -0.17 -1.46
N PHE A 178 19.47 0.84 -1.98
CA PHE A 178 18.63 0.65 -3.17
C PHE A 178 19.44 0.34 -4.44
N GLN A 179 20.71 0.75 -4.49
CA GLN A 179 21.65 0.47 -5.59
C GLN A 179 22.37 -0.88 -5.44
N SER A 180 22.42 -1.45 -4.23
CA SER A 180 23.10 -2.71 -4.00
C SER A 180 22.30 -3.90 -4.50
N ALA A 181 23.00 -5.01 -4.74
CA ALA A 181 22.38 -6.26 -5.14
C ALA A 181 21.57 -6.84 -3.97
N THR A 182 20.36 -7.32 -4.26
CA THR A 182 19.61 -8.15 -3.31
C THR A 182 20.29 -9.52 -3.15
N GLU A 183 20.25 -10.07 -1.94
CA GLU A 183 20.68 -11.45 -1.65
C GLU A 183 19.76 -12.50 -2.32
N PHE A 184 18.53 -12.10 -2.67
CA PHE A 184 17.47 -13.01 -3.16
C PHE A 184 16.89 -12.54 -4.50
N PRO A 185 17.71 -12.46 -5.57
CA PRO A 185 17.24 -12.05 -6.88
C PRO A 185 16.19 -13.01 -7.44
N CYS A 186 15.27 -12.50 -8.26
CA CYS A 186 14.35 -13.33 -9.00
C CYS A 186 15.08 -14.00 -10.19
N GLU A 187 15.36 -15.31 -10.08
CA GLU A 187 16.13 -16.08 -11.07
C GLU A 187 15.55 -15.97 -12.49
N GLU A 188 14.23 -15.93 -12.62
CA GLU A 188 13.56 -15.78 -13.92
C GLU A 188 13.85 -14.43 -14.59
N ILE A 189 14.03 -13.36 -13.81
CA ILE A 189 14.31 -12.02 -14.33
C ILE A 189 15.79 -11.91 -14.67
N VAL A 190 16.67 -12.25 -13.72
CA VAL A 190 18.10 -11.99 -13.86
C VAL A 190 18.75 -12.83 -14.94
N ASN A 191 18.19 -14.01 -15.25
CA ASN A 191 18.66 -14.93 -16.29
C ASN A 191 17.92 -14.76 -17.63
N SER A 192 17.05 -13.75 -17.77
CA SER A 192 16.25 -13.53 -19.00
C SER A 192 17.00 -12.81 -20.13
N ASN A 193 18.32 -12.63 -20.03
CA ASN A 193 19.11 -11.70 -20.87
C ASN A 193 18.51 -10.27 -20.91
N GLY A 194 17.80 -9.92 -19.83
CA GLY A 194 17.08 -8.67 -19.65
C GLY A 194 15.77 -8.53 -20.41
N VAL A 195 15.26 -9.58 -21.07
CA VAL A 195 13.94 -9.53 -21.73
C VAL A 195 12.82 -9.29 -20.71
N LYS A 196 12.93 -9.87 -19.51
CA LYS A 196 11.94 -9.73 -18.43
C LYS A 196 12.21 -8.54 -17.49
N ARG A 197 13.29 -7.78 -17.70
CA ARG A 197 13.61 -6.61 -16.85
C ARG A 197 12.73 -5.43 -17.24
N LEU A 198 11.90 -4.97 -16.30
CA LEU A 198 10.91 -3.92 -16.55
C LEU A 198 11.56 -2.62 -17.01
N HIS A 199 12.62 -2.16 -16.33
CA HIS A 199 13.34 -0.95 -16.73
C HIS A 199 13.83 -0.94 -18.20
N LYS A 200 14.09 -2.10 -18.83
CA LYS A 200 14.48 -2.15 -20.26
C LYS A 200 13.33 -1.82 -21.21
N ARG A 201 12.06 -1.97 -20.78
CA ARG A 201 10.88 -1.60 -21.59
C ARG A 201 10.76 -0.09 -21.80
N VAL A 202 11.31 0.69 -20.87
CA VAL A 202 11.23 2.16 -20.84
C VAL A 202 12.58 2.83 -21.12
N GLU A 203 13.63 2.04 -21.39
CA GLU A 203 14.95 2.53 -21.75
C GLU A 203 14.90 3.29 -23.08
N GLN A 204 15.29 4.57 -23.05
CA GLN A 204 15.33 5.40 -24.25
C GLN A 204 16.63 5.16 -25.01
N SER A 205 16.56 4.42 -26.11
CA SER A 205 17.68 4.30 -27.04
C SER A 205 17.77 5.54 -27.94
N VAL A 206 18.83 6.34 -27.78
CA VAL A 206 19.10 7.46 -28.71
C VAL A 206 19.70 6.90 -30.00
N LEU A 207 19.10 7.24 -31.14
CA LEU A 207 19.66 6.91 -32.44
C LEU A 207 20.99 7.65 -32.63
N LYS A 208 22.07 6.91 -32.86
CA LYS A 208 23.37 7.48 -33.23
C LYS A 208 23.23 8.08 -34.62
N PHE A 209 23.26 9.41 -34.71
CA PHE A 209 23.34 10.12 -35.97
C PHE A 209 24.71 10.77 -36.10
N SER A 210 25.15 10.97 -37.34
CA SER A 210 26.34 11.73 -37.68
C SER A 210 25.92 12.83 -38.64
N THR A 211 26.23 14.08 -38.33
CA THR A 211 25.92 15.19 -39.23
C THR A 211 27.01 15.27 -40.28
N LEU A 212 26.60 15.34 -41.54
CA LEU A 212 27.54 15.47 -42.66
C LEU A 212 27.69 16.95 -43.00
N GLU A 213 28.82 17.55 -42.62
CA GLU A 213 29.12 18.93 -42.96
C GLU A 213 29.80 19.01 -44.33
N ARG A 214 29.16 19.71 -45.27
CA ARG A 214 29.74 20.05 -46.58
C ARG A 214 30.09 21.53 -46.63
N ARG A 215 31.38 21.85 -46.72
CA ARG A 215 31.85 23.18 -47.10
C ARG A 215 32.19 23.18 -48.60
N GLY A 216 31.18 23.40 -49.44
CA GLY A 216 31.34 23.50 -50.90
C GLY A 216 31.56 22.15 -51.63
N LEU A 217 32.24 22.20 -52.79
CA LEU A 217 32.49 21.07 -53.71
C LEU A 217 33.63 20.11 -53.25
N GLY A 218 34.12 20.24 -52.02
CA GLY A 218 35.22 19.43 -51.47
C GLY A 218 34.77 18.20 -50.66
N VAL A 219 35.76 17.45 -50.14
CA VAL A 219 35.57 16.21 -49.36
C VAL A 219 34.64 16.46 -48.16
N ALA A 220 33.57 15.68 -48.08
CA ALA A 220 32.62 15.73 -46.97
C ALA A 220 33.27 15.25 -45.67
N LYS A 221 33.11 16.02 -44.59
CA LYS A 221 33.60 15.65 -43.26
C LYS A 221 32.41 15.19 -42.41
N LEU A 222 32.48 13.96 -41.91
CA LEU A 222 31.55 13.46 -40.89
C LEU A 222 31.94 14.07 -39.55
N SER A 223 31.07 14.89 -38.96
CA SER A 223 31.19 15.30 -37.57
C SER A 223 30.38 14.35 -36.70
N ASN A 224 31.08 13.58 -35.86
CA ASN A 224 30.47 12.84 -34.76
C ASN A 224 30.30 13.79 -33.58
N GLU A 225 29.44 14.81 -33.71
CA GLU A 225 28.97 15.52 -32.53
C GLU A 225 27.92 14.67 -31.84
N ILE A 226 28.40 13.70 -31.08
CA ILE A 226 27.61 13.11 -30.01
C ILE A 226 27.45 14.26 -29.00
N LYS A 227 26.36 15.03 -29.11
CA LYS A 227 25.75 15.51 -27.87
C LYS A 227 25.44 14.23 -27.12
N ARG A 228 26.34 13.85 -26.20
CA ARG A 228 25.99 12.90 -25.17
C ARG A 228 24.77 13.56 -24.56
N SER A 229 23.59 13.01 -24.84
CA SER A 229 22.51 13.21 -23.90
C SER A 229 23.12 12.72 -22.61
N ASP A 230 23.32 13.62 -21.68
CA ASP A 230 23.80 13.33 -20.37
C ASP A 230 22.73 12.47 -19.64
N SER A 231 22.51 11.23 -20.08
CA SER A 231 22.10 10.14 -19.20
C SER A 231 23.23 9.79 -18.22
N SER A 232 24.36 10.50 -18.33
CA SER A 232 25.41 10.63 -17.31
C SER A 232 25.39 12.00 -16.60
N HIS A 233 24.32 12.79 -16.71
CA HIS A 233 24.02 13.81 -15.70
C HIS A 233 23.33 13.14 -14.52
N SER A 234 24.16 12.87 -13.50
CA SER A 234 23.88 13.02 -12.07
C SER A 234 22.85 12.10 -11.42
N GLY A 235 23.32 11.02 -10.76
CA GLY A 235 22.69 10.49 -9.55
C GLY A 235 21.63 9.40 -9.71
N ASP A 236 21.15 9.12 -10.92
CA ASP A 236 20.16 8.06 -11.14
C ASP A 236 20.81 6.67 -11.03
N TYR A 237 20.16 5.75 -10.30
CA TYR A 237 20.68 4.40 -10.05
C TYR A 237 20.91 3.62 -11.34
N ALA A 238 22.03 2.89 -11.44
CA ALA A 238 22.37 2.08 -12.60
C ALA A 238 21.91 0.62 -12.43
N PRO A 239 21.51 -0.08 -13.51
CA PRO A 239 21.28 -1.52 -13.48
C PRO A 239 22.56 -2.30 -13.19
N LEU A 240 22.41 -3.43 -12.50
CA LEU A 240 23.51 -4.37 -12.22
C LEU A 240 23.73 -5.35 -13.38
N ASN A 241 24.84 -6.08 -13.34
CA ASN A 241 25.18 -7.11 -14.31
C ASN A 241 24.16 -8.27 -14.31
N GLU A 242 24.13 -9.06 -15.39
CA GLU A 242 23.33 -10.29 -15.45
C GLU A 242 23.63 -11.23 -14.27
N GLY A 243 22.60 -11.89 -13.77
CA GLY A 243 22.65 -12.68 -12.53
C GLY A 243 22.42 -11.88 -11.23
N CYS A 244 22.54 -10.55 -11.25
CA CYS A 244 22.26 -9.69 -10.10
C CYS A 244 21.01 -8.84 -10.31
N GLU A 245 20.30 -8.54 -9.23
CA GLU A 245 19.14 -7.64 -9.22
C GLU A 245 19.35 -6.56 -8.17
N ALA A 246 19.14 -5.30 -8.53
CA ALA A 246 19.23 -4.20 -7.57
C ALA A 246 17.93 -4.10 -6.76
N HIS A 247 18.02 -3.64 -5.51
CA HIS A 247 16.84 -3.43 -4.67
C HIS A 247 15.82 -2.46 -5.29
N TRP A 248 16.26 -1.43 -6.04
CA TRP A 248 15.35 -0.54 -6.76
C TRP A 248 14.53 -1.26 -7.85
N GLU A 249 15.07 -2.31 -8.49
CA GLU A 249 14.35 -3.14 -9.48
C GLU A 249 13.25 -3.98 -8.82
N VAL A 250 13.49 -4.43 -7.58
CA VAL A 250 12.48 -5.15 -6.78
C VAL A 250 11.31 -4.21 -6.45
N VAL A 251 11.61 -2.98 -6.02
CA VAL A 251 10.60 -1.95 -5.74
C VAL A 251 9.83 -1.56 -7.01
N GLU A 252 10.52 -1.40 -8.15
CA GLU A 252 9.90 -1.15 -9.46
C GLU A 252 8.81 -2.19 -9.78
N ARG A 253 9.15 -3.47 -9.61
CA ARG A 253 8.22 -4.58 -9.87
C ARG A 253 7.04 -4.58 -8.92
N MET A 254 7.25 -4.38 -7.63
CA MET A 254 6.17 -4.34 -6.64
C MET A 254 5.17 -3.21 -6.94
N LEU A 255 5.66 -2.00 -7.24
CA LEU A 255 4.81 -0.85 -7.58
C LEU A 255 4.07 -1.06 -8.90
N PHE A 256 4.73 -1.64 -9.90
CA PHE A 256 4.10 -1.94 -11.18
C PHE A 256 2.99 -2.98 -11.00
N LEU A 257 3.23 -4.04 -10.22
CA LEU A 257 2.23 -5.05 -9.89
C LEU A 257 1.04 -4.44 -9.13
N TYR A 258 1.30 -3.58 -8.15
CA TYR A 258 0.24 -2.89 -7.40
C TYR A 258 -0.66 -2.07 -8.33
N ALA A 259 -0.07 -1.31 -9.26
CA ALA A 259 -0.80 -0.49 -10.22
C ALA A 259 -1.70 -1.34 -11.15
N LYS A 260 -1.22 -2.51 -11.56
CA LYS A 260 -1.99 -3.46 -12.39
C LYS A 260 -3.14 -4.10 -11.63
N LEU A 261 -2.94 -4.44 -10.36
CA LEU A 261 -3.96 -5.05 -9.51
C LEU A 261 -5.02 -4.04 -9.03
N ASN A 262 -4.70 -2.75 -9.03
CA ASN A 262 -5.58 -1.68 -8.56
C ASN A 262 -5.87 -0.63 -9.66
N PRO A 263 -6.50 -1.00 -10.80
CA PRO A 263 -6.66 -0.09 -11.95
C PRO A 263 -7.53 1.14 -11.64
N GLY A 264 -8.34 1.11 -10.58
CA GLY A 264 -9.13 2.26 -10.13
C GLY A 264 -8.29 3.38 -9.50
N GLN A 265 -7.08 3.07 -9.02
CA GLN A 265 -6.13 4.05 -8.49
C GLN A 265 -4.87 4.15 -9.35
N GLY A 266 -4.31 3.01 -9.77
CA GLY A 266 -3.05 2.93 -10.47
C GLY A 266 -1.86 3.32 -9.60
N TYR A 267 -0.75 3.66 -10.24
CA TYR A 267 0.40 4.25 -9.58
C TYR A 267 0.24 5.77 -9.47
N VAL A 268 0.62 6.33 -8.32
CA VAL A 268 0.67 7.78 -8.09
C VAL A 268 2.04 8.12 -7.51
N GLN A 269 2.65 9.19 -8.03
CA GLN A 269 3.95 9.69 -7.54
C GLN A 269 3.89 9.91 -6.02
N GLY A 270 4.88 9.40 -5.30
CA GLY A 270 4.92 9.40 -3.83
C GLY A 270 4.69 8.01 -3.22
N MET A 271 4.04 7.09 -3.94
CA MET A 271 3.93 5.69 -3.48
C MET A 271 5.30 5.02 -3.30
N ASN A 272 6.29 5.39 -4.13
CA ASN A 272 7.68 4.96 -4.01
C ASN A 272 8.29 5.33 -2.65
N GLU A 273 7.94 6.51 -2.11
CA GLU A 273 8.45 7.01 -0.83
C GLU A 273 7.81 6.31 0.38
N ILE A 274 6.70 5.60 0.17
CA ILE A 274 6.02 4.81 1.19
C ILE A 274 6.54 3.37 1.17
N ILE A 275 6.61 2.75 -0.01
CA ILE A 275 7.08 1.36 -0.12
C ILE A 275 8.57 1.22 0.23
N GLY A 276 9.37 2.27 -0.01
CA GLY A 276 10.82 2.26 0.24
C GLY A 276 11.18 1.89 1.68
N PRO A 277 10.70 2.63 2.70
CA PRO A 277 10.96 2.30 4.09
C PRO A 277 10.47 0.91 4.49
N ILE A 278 9.26 0.50 4.06
CA ILE A 278 8.71 -0.84 4.35
C ILE A 278 9.65 -1.93 3.81
N TYR A 279 10.06 -1.79 2.55
CA TYR A 279 10.92 -2.77 1.90
C TYR A 279 12.29 -2.84 2.56
N HIS A 280 12.87 -1.69 2.88
CA HIS A 280 14.16 -1.64 3.58
C HIS A 280 14.09 -2.41 4.89
N THR A 281 13.09 -2.15 5.75
CA THR A 281 12.92 -2.85 7.04
C THR A 281 12.90 -4.37 6.88
N PHE A 282 12.13 -4.92 5.93
CA PHE A 282 12.08 -6.38 5.72
C PHE A 282 13.36 -6.94 5.09
N ALA A 283 13.98 -6.19 4.18
CA ALA A 283 15.15 -6.65 3.44
C ALA A 283 16.46 -6.60 4.26
N ILE A 284 16.48 -5.88 5.39
CA ILE A 284 17.61 -5.87 6.34
C ILE A 284 17.39 -6.72 7.59
N ASP A 285 16.30 -7.50 7.65
CA ASP A 285 15.97 -8.32 8.81
C ASP A 285 17.19 -9.17 9.25
N PRO A 286 17.53 -9.27 10.55
CA PRO A 286 18.65 -10.08 11.01
C PRO A 286 18.55 -11.56 10.59
N ASP A 287 17.33 -12.10 10.52
CA ASP A 287 17.06 -13.47 10.09
C ASP A 287 17.03 -13.58 8.56
N LYS A 288 17.87 -14.48 8.06
CA LYS A 288 17.98 -14.73 6.62
C LYS A 288 16.71 -15.36 6.04
N GLU A 289 15.99 -16.16 6.82
CA GLU A 289 14.75 -16.78 6.35
C GLU A 289 13.67 -15.72 6.13
N PHE A 290 13.55 -14.72 7.00
CA PHE A 290 12.62 -13.60 6.80
C PHE A 290 13.02 -12.72 5.62
N ARG A 291 14.33 -12.43 5.44
CA ARG A 291 14.80 -11.65 4.27
C ARG A 291 14.44 -12.29 2.93
N LYS A 292 14.34 -13.62 2.85
CA LYS A 292 13.91 -14.33 1.64
C LYS A 292 12.49 -13.95 1.21
N HIS A 293 11.63 -13.64 2.17
CA HIS A 293 10.22 -13.29 1.96
C HIS A 293 9.98 -11.77 1.88
N ALA A 294 11.01 -10.95 2.05
CA ALA A 294 10.91 -9.49 2.13
C ALA A 294 10.14 -8.82 0.97
N GLU A 295 10.28 -9.31 -0.26
CA GLU A 295 9.52 -8.82 -1.42
C GLU A 295 8.00 -9.06 -1.25
N ALA A 296 7.63 -10.26 -0.82
CA ALA A 296 6.23 -10.63 -0.64
C ALA A 296 5.59 -9.90 0.53
N ASP A 297 6.26 -9.92 1.67
CA ASP A 297 5.78 -9.29 2.91
C ASP A 297 5.65 -7.77 2.72
N CYS A 298 6.62 -7.15 2.06
CA CYS A 298 6.56 -5.74 1.71
C CYS A 298 5.34 -5.44 0.82
N PHE A 299 5.10 -6.23 -0.23
CA PHE A 299 3.99 -6.02 -1.14
C PHE A 299 2.62 -6.06 -0.42
N PHE A 300 2.40 -7.02 0.47
CA PHE A 300 1.14 -7.12 1.22
C PHE A 300 1.02 -6.04 2.29
N CYS A 301 2.10 -5.76 3.02
CA CYS A 301 2.13 -4.69 4.00
C CYS A 301 1.81 -3.33 3.35
N PHE A 302 2.47 -3.04 2.23
CA PHE A 302 2.20 -1.86 1.41
C PHE A 302 0.76 -1.81 0.91
N THR A 303 0.23 -2.92 0.37
CA THR A 303 -1.16 -2.97 -0.13
C THR A 303 -2.18 -2.69 0.98
N ASN A 304 -1.97 -3.25 2.18
CA ASN A 304 -2.83 -3.01 3.33
C ASN A 304 -2.76 -1.55 3.78
N LEU A 305 -1.56 -0.98 3.88
CA LEU A 305 -1.39 0.43 4.22
C LEU A 305 -2.07 1.33 3.19
N MET A 306 -1.86 1.06 1.89
CA MET A 306 -2.44 1.82 0.79
C MET A 306 -3.97 1.74 0.79
N ALA A 307 -4.59 0.64 1.21
CA ALA A 307 -6.03 0.56 1.35
C ALA A 307 -6.60 1.53 2.40
N GLU A 308 -5.83 1.82 3.46
CA GLU A 308 -6.22 2.78 4.50
C GLU A 308 -5.99 4.25 4.09
N ILE A 309 -4.90 4.54 3.37
CA ILE A 309 -4.52 5.90 2.96
C ILE A 309 -4.89 6.24 1.51
N ARG A 310 -5.61 5.34 0.82
CA ARG A 310 -5.96 5.44 -0.61
C ARG A 310 -6.53 6.79 -0.98
N ASP A 311 -7.39 7.31 -0.13
CA ASP A 311 -8.17 8.53 -0.37
C ASP A 311 -7.29 9.78 -0.43
N PHE A 312 -6.05 9.73 0.09
CA PHE A 312 -5.06 10.81 -0.04
C PHE A 312 -4.49 10.95 -1.46
N PHE A 313 -4.57 9.90 -2.26
CA PHE A 313 -3.99 9.84 -3.62
C PHE A 313 -5.05 10.02 -4.71
N ILE A 314 -6.33 10.06 -4.36
CA ILE A 314 -7.43 10.20 -5.31
C ILE A 314 -7.95 11.62 -5.25
N ARG A 315 -7.60 12.43 -6.27
CA ARG A 315 -7.99 13.85 -6.36
C ARG A 315 -9.50 14.09 -6.20
N THR A 316 -10.35 13.18 -6.67
CA THR A 316 -11.81 13.32 -6.53
C THR A 316 -12.31 13.14 -5.09
N LEU A 317 -11.47 12.63 -4.19
CA LEU A 317 -11.76 12.43 -2.78
C LEU A 317 -11.12 13.50 -1.90
N ASP A 318 -10.38 14.47 -2.46
CA ASP A 318 -9.67 15.49 -1.68
C ASP A 318 -10.57 16.29 -0.74
N GLU A 319 -11.84 16.49 -1.12
CA GLU A 319 -12.86 17.22 -0.33
C GLU A 319 -13.69 16.30 0.59
N SER A 320 -13.49 14.98 0.54
CA SER A 320 -14.21 14.04 1.37
C SER A 320 -13.72 14.11 2.84
N ALA A 321 -14.49 13.52 3.76
CA ALA A 321 -14.10 13.41 5.17
C ALA A 321 -12.88 12.49 5.40
N SER A 322 -12.48 11.69 4.41
CA SER A 322 -11.25 10.91 4.41
C SER A 322 -10.16 11.52 3.51
N GLY A 323 -10.48 12.62 2.84
CA GLY A 323 -9.60 13.31 1.90
C GLY A 323 -8.52 14.13 2.59
N ILE A 324 -7.47 14.43 1.82
CA ILE A 324 -6.30 15.13 2.32
C ILE A 324 -6.61 16.55 2.83
N ASN A 325 -7.55 17.28 2.23
CA ASN A 325 -7.93 18.61 2.73
C ASN A 325 -8.60 18.55 4.10
N TYR A 326 -9.39 17.51 4.35
CA TYR A 326 -9.99 17.32 5.66
C TYR A 326 -8.93 17.02 6.72
N VAL A 327 -7.96 16.15 6.42
CA VAL A 327 -6.84 15.84 7.33
C VAL A 327 -5.98 17.09 7.61
N MET A 328 -5.67 17.90 6.58
CA MET A 328 -4.99 19.19 6.77
C MET A 328 -5.80 20.18 7.62
N GLY A 329 -7.13 20.18 7.47
CA GLY A 329 -8.04 20.94 8.33
C GLY A 329 -7.92 20.52 9.79
N ARG A 330 -7.88 19.21 10.06
CA ARG A 330 -7.68 18.67 11.41
C ARG A 330 -6.33 19.04 12.01
N LEU A 331 -5.26 19.11 11.21
CA LEU A 331 -3.97 19.62 11.65
C LEU A 331 -4.06 21.09 12.05
N SER A 332 -4.71 21.93 11.23
CA SER A 332 -4.95 23.33 11.56
C SER A 332 -5.74 23.50 12.86
N ASP A 333 -6.79 22.70 13.06
CA ASP A 333 -7.59 22.71 14.29
C ASP A 333 -6.79 22.24 15.51
N CYS A 334 -5.92 21.24 15.36
CA CYS A 334 -5.02 20.77 16.41
C CYS A 334 -4.03 21.88 16.82
N LEU A 335 -3.43 22.56 15.84
CA LEU A 335 -2.53 23.69 16.08
C LEU A 335 -3.27 24.84 16.77
N LYS A 336 -4.49 25.18 16.33
CA LYS A 336 -5.31 26.24 16.93
C LYS A 336 -5.60 25.99 18.41
N LYS A 337 -5.87 24.74 18.78
CA LYS A 337 -6.13 24.36 20.18
C LYS A 337 -4.86 24.41 21.03
N THR A 338 -3.73 23.99 20.47
CA THR A 338 -2.48 23.83 21.23
C THR A 338 -1.69 25.14 21.33
N ASP A 339 -1.58 25.90 20.24
CA ASP A 339 -0.92 27.20 20.21
C ASP A 339 -1.66 28.18 19.29
N PRO A 340 -2.64 28.93 19.83
CA PRO A 340 -3.37 29.92 19.08
C PRO A 340 -2.50 31.05 18.51
N ALA A 341 -1.34 31.34 19.12
CA ALA A 341 -0.48 32.43 18.66
C ALA A 341 0.20 32.10 17.34
N VAL A 342 0.76 30.88 17.22
CA VAL A 342 1.31 30.38 15.95
C VAL A 342 0.21 30.24 14.91
N TRP A 343 -0.94 29.68 15.28
CA TRP A 343 -2.07 29.53 14.35
C TRP A 343 -2.53 30.88 13.77
N ASN A 344 -2.74 31.89 14.62
CA ASN A 344 -3.14 33.22 14.19
C ASN A 344 -2.09 33.87 13.27
N LEU A 345 -0.80 33.66 13.54
CA LEU A 345 0.25 34.17 12.68
C LEU A 345 0.18 33.56 11.28
N LEU A 346 0.03 32.23 11.17
CA LEU A 346 -0.09 31.55 9.88
C LEU A 346 -1.32 32.04 9.12
N GLU A 347 -2.44 32.28 9.80
CA GLU A 347 -3.64 32.86 9.18
C GLU A 347 -3.43 34.32 8.71
N ILE A 348 -2.78 35.17 9.52
CA ILE A 348 -2.46 36.57 9.13
C ILE A 348 -1.51 36.60 7.93
N GLN A 349 -0.56 35.67 7.86
CA GLN A 349 0.36 35.53 6.73
C GLN A 349 -0.28 34.85 5.52
N GLU A 350 -1.54 34.41 5.60
CA GLU A 350 -2.23 33.61 4.59
C GLU A 350 -1.43 32.33 4.22
N LEU A 351 -0.67 31.79 5.17
CA LEU A 351 0.16 30.61 5.02
C LEU A 351 -0.70 29.35 5.20
N ARG A 352 -1.28 28.90 4.08
CA ARG A 352 -2.22 27.78 4.05
C ARG A 352 -1.51 26.43 4.29
N PRO A 353 -2.12 25.49 5.04
CA PRO A 353 -1.55 24.15 5.30
C PRO A 353 -1.11 23.37 4.04
N GLN A 354 -1.76 23.60 2.91
CA GLN A 354 -1.42 22.97 1.62
C GLN A 354 0.04 23.21 1.20
N TYR A 355 0.66 24.33 1.60
CA TYR A 355 2.00 24.69 1.17
C TYR A 355 3.11 23.92 1.86
N TYR A 356 2.84 23.31 3.03
CA TYR A 356 3.85 22.59 3.81
C TYR A 356 3.38 21.19 4.23
N SER A 357 2.14 21.04 4.71
CA SER A 357 1.68 19.79 5.33
C SER A 357 1.10 18.77 4.37
N PHE A 358 0.83 19.15 3.11
CA PHE A 358 0.31 18.20 2.10
C PHE A 358 1.25 17.00 1.98
N ARG A 359 2.53 17.26 1.70
CA ARG A 359 3.56 16.21 1.56
C ARG A 359 3.79 15.44 2.86
N TRP A 360 3.77 16.13 3.99
CA TRP A 360 3.95 15.53 5.31
C TRP A 360 2.92 14.43 5.58
N LEU A 361 1.66 14.71 5.24
CA LEU A 361 0.55 13.81 5.51
C LEU A 361 0.40 12.74 4.43
N THR A 362 0.54 13.09 3.15
CA THR A 362 0.38 12.12 2.05
C THR A 362 1.50 11.08 2.01
N LEU A 363 2.72 11.46 2.37
CA LEU A 363 3.90 10.59 2.35
C LEU A 363 4.30 10.10 3.75
N LEU A 364 3.45 10.30 4.77
CA LEU A 364 3.72 9.87 6.14
C LEU A 364 5.11 10.32 6.64
N LEU A 365 5.48 11.56 6.31
CA LEU A 365 6.75 12.22 6.64
C LEU A 365 8.02 11.62 6.01
N SER A 366 7.91 10.68 5.07
CA SER A 366 9.08 9.95 4.55
C SER A 366 10.10 10.81 3.79
N GLN A 367 9.69 11.97 3.26
CA GLN A 367 10.60 12.93 2.61
C GLN A 367 11.09 14.07 3.53
N GLU A 368 10.65 14.11 4.80
CA GLU A 368 11.09 15.14 5.76
C GLU A 368 12.26 14.66 6.63
N PHE A 369 12.40 13.34 6.76
CA PHE A 369 13.36 12.71 7.67
C PHE A 369 14.23 11.69 6.94
N SER A 370 15.38 11.38 7.51
CA SER A 370 16.25 10.32 7.00
C SER A 370 15.57 8.96 7.16
N LEU A 371 15.92 7.96 6.34
CA LEU A 371 15.25 6.66 6.39
C LEU A 371 15.19 6.04 7.81
N PRO A 372 16.28 6.02 8.61
CA PRO A 372 16.23 5.51 9.98
C PRO A 372 15.26 6.30 10.89
N ASP A 373 15.18 7.61 10.69
CA ASP A 373 14.25 8.48 11.44
C ASP A 373 12.80 8.23 11.02
N VAL A 374 12.54 7.99 9.74
CA VAL A 374 11.22 7.60 9.22
C VAL A 374 10.78 6.28 9.82
N GLU A 375 11.63 5.25 9.79
CA GLU A 375 11.35 3.95 10.42
C GLU A 375 11.03 4.14 11.91
N ARG A 376 11.81 4.96 12.63
CA ARG A 376 11.56 5.26 14.04
C ARG A 376 10.23 5.98 14.28
N ILE A 377 9.85 6.93 13.44
CA ILE A 377 8.54 7.61 13.51
C ILE A 377 7.43 6.59 13.27
N TRP A 378 7.61 5.73 12.27
CA TRP A 378 6.64 4.72 11.86
C TRP A 378 6.43 3.64 12.92
N ASP A 379 7.46 3.23 13.66
CA ASP A 379 7.32 2.34 14.82
C ASP A 379 6.27 2.87 15.81
N SER A 380 6.39 4.14 16.18
CA SER A 380 5.46 4.77 17.12
C SER A 380 4.09 5.02 16.49
N MET A 381 4.05 5.40 15.22
CA MET A 381 2.80 5.63 14.51
C MET A 381 1.98 4.34 14.36
N PHE A 382 2.57 3.26 13.87
CA PHE A 382 1.87 2.00 13.64
C PHE A 382 1.49 1.25 14.92
N ALA A 383 2.23 1.46 16.01
CA ALA A 383 1.87 0.95 17.33
C ALA A 383 0.62 1.64 17.92
N ASP A 384 0.27 2.85 17.48
CA ASP A 384 -0.90 3.57 17.97
C ASP A 384 -2.19 3.09 17.27
N ALA A 385 -3.23 2.78 18.06
CA ALA A 385 -4.53 2.33 17.55
C ALA A 385 -5.24 3.38 16.68
N LYS A 386 -4.89 4.66 16.86
CA LYS A 386 -5.32 5.82 16.06
C LYS A 386 -4.13 6.44 15.34
N ARG A 387 -3.29 5.61 14.72
CA ARG A 387 -2.07 5.98 13.99
C ARG A 387 -2.14 7.27 13.16
N PHE A 388 -3.21 7.48 12.38
CA PHE A 388 -3.33 8.67 11.52
C PHE A 388 -3.75 9.93 12.30
N ASP A 389 -4.43 9.79 13.44
CA ASP A 389 -4.61 10.90 14.38
C ASP A 389 -3.28 11.23 15.06
N PHE A 390 -2.49 10.21 15.40
CA PHE A 390 -1.17 10.40 15.97
C PHE A 390 -0.21 11.08 15.00
N LEU A 391 -0.27 10.77 13.70
CA LEU A 391 0.46 11.49 12.66
C LEU A 391 0.14 13.00 12.66
N ILE A 392 -1.13 13.37 12.85
CA ILE A 392 -1.50 14.79 12.97
C ILE A 392 -0.83 15.43 14.19
N HIS A 393 -0.77 14.72 15.33
CA HIS A 393 -0.07 15.20 16.52
C HIS A 393 1.45 15.35 16.28
N ILE A 394 2.07 14.43 15.52
CA ILE A 394 3.48 14.53 15.11
C ILE A 394 3.71 15.78 14.25
N CYS A 395 2.90 15.99 13.22
CA CYS A 395 2.96 17.18 12.38
C CYS A 395 2.75 18.47 13.18
N CYS A 396 1.82 18.46 14.15
CA CYS A 396 1.62 19.61 15.03
C CYS A 396 2.83 19.84 15.94
N ALA A 397 3.43 18.78 16.49
CA ALA A 397 4.64 18.86 17.30
C ALA A 397 5.81 19.47 16.52
N MET A 398 6.00 19.08 15.25
CA MET A 398 7.02 19.67 14.37
C MET A 398 6.85 21.20 14.29
N ILE A 399 5.65 21.70 14.04
CA ILE A 399 5.35 23.15 13.97
C ILE A 399 5.68 23.85 15.29
N LEU A 400 5.31 23.25 16.43
CA LEU A 400 5.56 23.83 17.75
C LEU A 400 7.04 23.86 18.14
N LEU A 401 7.84 22.92 17.65
CA LEU A 401 9.28 22.88 17.93
C LEU A 401 10.04 24.01 17.21
N VAL A 402 9.53 24.48 16.07
CA VAL A 402 10.06 25.65 15.34
C VAL A 402 9.30 26.95 15.63
N ARG A 403 8.48 26.96 16.69
CA ARG A 403 7.59 28.06 17.07
C ARG A 403 8.29 29.43 17.13
N ASN A 404 9.44 29.50 17.78
CA ASN A 404 10.11 30.78 18.02
C ASN A 404 10.60 31.40 16.71
N ASP A 405 11.10 30.56 15.80
CA ASP A 405 11.52 30.99 14.47
C ASP A 405 10.31 31.45 13.65
N LEU A 406 9.20 30.69 13.69
CA LEU A 406 7.94 31.06 13.03
C LEU A 406 7.43 32.43 13.47
N LEU A 407 7.39 32.68 14.79
CA LEU A 407 6.90 33.95 15.34
C LEU A 407 7.77 35.16 14.99
N SER A 408 9.05 34.93 14.71
CA SER A 408 9.98 35.98 14.28
C SER A 408 10.03 36.18 12.76
N GLY A 409 9.58 35.18 12.00
CA GLY A 409 9.69 35.13 10.55
C GLY A 409 8.52 35.77 9.80
N ASP A 410 8.77 36.13 8.55
CA ASP A 410 7.77 36.55 7.57
C ASP A 410 7.23 35.36 6.76
N PHE A 411 6.26 35.61 5.88
CA PHE A 411 5.65 34.57 5.05
C PHE A 411 6.70 33.74 4.30
N ALA A 412 7.65 34.39 3.61
CA ALA A 412 8.63 33.69 2.79
C ALA A 412 9.58 32.82 3.62
N SER A 413 10.04 33.34 4.77
CA SER A 413 10.91 32.59 5.69
C SER A 413 10.17 31.41 6.32
N ASN A 414 8.92 31.61 6.73
CA ASN A 414 8.11 30.57 7.38
C ASN A 414 7.70 29.45 6.42
N VAL A 415 7.32 29.78 5.18
CA VAL A 415 7.07 28.75 4.14
C VAL A 415 8.33 27.94 3.90
N LYS A 416 9.48 28.60 3.75
CA LYS A 416 10.76 27.90 3.51
C LYS A 416 11.16 27.01 4.69
N LEU A 417 10.96 27.48 5.92
CA LEU A 417 11.26 26.75 7.15
C LEU A 417 10.40 25.49 7.28
N LEU A 418 9.10 25.59 6.97
CA LEU A 418 8.19 24.44 7.04
C LEU A 418 8.39 23.48 5.85
N GLN A 419 8.76 23.96 4.66
CA GLN A 419 9.07 23.08 3.52
C GLN A 419 10.42 22.37 3.64
N ASN A 420 11.35 22.93 4.41
CA ASN A 420 12.68 22.37 4.66
C ASN A 420 12.89 22.29 6.17
N PHE A 421 12.17 21.36 6.79
CA PHE A 421 12.19 21.22 8.24
C PHE A 421 13.63 20.99 8.74
N PRO A 422 14.08 21.72 9.78
CA PRO A 422 15.44 21.58 10.26
C PRO A 422 15.68 20.18 10.85
N PRO A 423 16.90 19.62 10.69
CA PRO A 423 17.21 18.32 11.27
C PRO A 423 17.07 18.37 12.79
N MET A 424 16.30 17.44 13.33
CA MET A 424 15.92 17.41 14.75
C MET A 424 15.82 15.97 15.25
N ASP A 425 16.12 15.76 16.52
CA ASP A 425 15.94 14.45 17.16
C ASP A 425 14.46 14.04 17.14
N VAL A 426 14.18 12.92 16.48
CA VAL A 426 12.85 12.31 16.38
C VAL A 426 12.24 12.06 17.76
N SER A 427 13.06 11.71 18.76
CA SER A 427 12.59 11.45 20.12
C SER A 427 11.92 12.68 20.73
N LEU A 428 12.46 13.88 20.45
CA LEU A 428 11.88 15.14 20.90
C LEU A 428 10.51 15.39 20.25
N ILE A 429 10.42 15.13 18.94
CA ILE A 429 9.17 15.26 18.18
C ILE A 429 8.11 14.30 18.71
N LEU A 430 8.46 13.03 18.90
CA LEU A 430 7.53 12.01 19.39
C LEU A 430 7.07 12.29 20.82
N ASN A 431 7.97 12.68 21.72
CA ASN A 431 7.60 13.07 23.09
C ASN A 431 6.62 14.24 23.08
N LYS A 432 6.88 15.24 22.22
CA LYS A 432 5.98 16.38 22.08
C LYS A 432 4.62 15.99 21.49
N ALA A 433 4.60 15.06 20.53
CA ALA A 433 3.35 14.54 19.96
C ALA A 433 2.50 13.81 21.01
N VAL A 434 3.13 13.04 21.90
CA VAL A 434 2.45 12.37 23.03
C VAL A 434 1.93 13.39 24.04
N GLU A 435 2.66 14.48 24.31
CA GLU A 435 2.12 15.57 25.15
C GLU A 435 0.84 16.14 24.55
N ILE A 436 0.84 16.42 23.23
CA ILE A 436 -0.31 16.99 22.52
C ILE A 436 -1.50 16.02 22.52
N SER A 437 -1.28 14.73 22.29
CA SER A 437 -2.36 13.74 22.24
C SER A 437 -3.09 13.58 23.58
N ASN A 438 -2.42 13.92 24.70
CA ASN A 438 -2.98 13.89 26.05
C ASN A 438 -3.77 15.16 26.41
N ILE A 439 -3.64 16.24 25.65
CA ILE A 439 -4.43 17.47 25.81
C ILE A 439 -5.82 17.21 25.19
N ARG A 440 -6.69 16.55 25.95
CA ARG A 440 -8.10 16.30 25.58
C ARG A 440 -9.00 17.49 25.92
#